data_AF-A0A5D3WIR4-F1
#
_entry.id   AF-A0A5D3WIR4-F1
#
_cell.length_a   1.000
_cell.length_b   1.000
_cell.length_c   1.000
_cell.angle_alpha   90.00
_cell.angle_beta   90.00
_cell.angle_gamma   90.00
#
_symmetry.space_group_name_H-M   'P 1'
#
loop_
_entity.id
_entity.type
_entity.pdbx_description
1 polymer ?
#
loop_
_entity_poly.entity_id
_entity_poly.type
_entity_poly.pdbx_seq_one_letter_code
_entity_poly.pdbx_strand_id
1 'polypeptide(L)'
;MAMQLPPTVSIDGRTIRRVREEKRLTQLYVAKVVGVTTDTISRWENNRYPNIKRDNALALAEALEVPVEMLLRRDEGDDTEAGATGDVRRRRIALTVFLLASLLSAVGLFFLMGRQPDRVRILAFRLLPRYAAPGSVIPVRVAIDRKLDGRGYILREHFPRGWKLIEANPPASSLDNINGTARWIVKPGEKRERIVYLLRVVADSAVNSTVKFGGEVVIKGEAGEGEARVGGKEKVEVAPFLWPDQDGNLVIDDAEILAASDVFDEMKGVHLDWNFLESVWDAGSYRWLSKKKVFRPVKRAETYHQHPE
;
A
#
# COMPACT_ATOMS: atom_id res chain seq x y z
N MET A 1 -30.84 -39.04 67.36
CA MET A 1 -31.97 -38.83 66.43
C MET A 1 -31.44 -38.96 65.02
N ALA A 2 -31.88 -39.97 64.26
CA ALA A 2 -31.39 -40.20 62.91
C ALA A 2 -32.04 -39.19 61.95
N MET A 3 -31.22 -38.34 61.33
CA MET A 3 -31.67 -37.36 60.33
C MET A 3 -32.20 -38.11 59.09
N GLN A 4 -33.50 -38.01 58.83
CA GLN A 4 -34.08 -38.54 57.59
C GLN A 4 -33.72 -37.60 56.44
N LEU A 5 -32.68 -37.95 55.68
CA LEU A 5 -32.35 -37.25 54.44
C LEU A 5 -33.40 -37.56 53.36
N PRO A 6 -33.79 -36.56 52.53
CA PRO A 6 -34.66 -36.78 51.37
C PRO A 6 -33.99 -37.72 50.34
N PRO A 7 -34.75 -38.31 49.41
CA PRO A 7 -34.23 -39.29 48.43
C PRO A 7 -33.14 -38.71 47.50
N THR A 8 -33.15 -37.39 47.30
CA THR A 8 -32.13 -36.64 46.57
C THR A 8 -31.68 -35.46 47.44
N VAL A 9 -30.38 -35.23 47.51
CA VAL A 9 -29.77 -34.16 48.31
C VAL A 9 -28.84 -33.31 47.44
N SER A 10 -28.68 -32.03 47.80
CA SER A 10 -27.75 -31.11 47.15
C SER A 10 -26.43 -31.06 47.93
N ILE A 11 -25.34 -31.43 47.28
CA ILE A 11 -24.00 -31.43 47.89
C ILE A 11 -23.23 -30.15 47.57
N ASP A 12 -22.30 -29.80 48.45
CA ASP A 12 -21.25 -28.82 48.15
C ASP A 12 -19.98 -29.52 47.64
N GLY A 13 -19.84 -29.51 46.31
CA GLY A 13 -18.67 -30.06 45.62
C GLY A 13 -17.33 -29.46 46.08
N ARG A 14 -17.30 -28.19 46.49
CA ARG A 14 -16.04 -27.55 46.93
C ARG A 14 -15.59 -28.11 48.26
N THR A 15 -16.53 -28.33 49.18
CA THR A 15 -16.24 -28.96 50.47
C THR A 15 -15.79 -30.41 50.29
N ILE A 16 -16.44 -31.18 49.41
CA ILE A 16 -16.01 -32.55 49.06
C ILE A 16 -14.56 -32.56 48.56
N ARG A 17 -14.22 -31.68 47.61
CA ARG A 17 -12.86 -31.59 47.06
C ARG A 17 -11.84 -31.24 48.12
N ARG A 18 -12.13 -30.26 48.96
CA ARG A 18 -11.24 -29.80 50.04
C ARG A 18 -10.95 -30.93 51.02
N VAL A 19 -11.98 -31.60 51.53
CA VAL A 19 -11.82 -32.73 52.48
C VAL A 19 -11.03 -33.88 51.85
N ARG A 20 -11.31 -34.20 50.58
CA ARG A 20 -10.55 -35.21 49.83
C ARG A 20 -9.05 -34.87 49.76
N GLU A 21 -8.73 -33.63 49.40
CA GLU A 21 -7.35 -33.17 49.25
C GLU A 21 -6.62 -33.05 50.60
N GLU A 22 -7.29 -32.62 51.67
CA GLU A 22 -6.77 -32.62 53.04
C GLU A 22 -6.39 -34.03 53.50
N LYS A 23 -7.21 -35.03 53.15
CA LYS A 23 -6.93 -36.45 53.41
C LYS A 23 -5.98 -37.10 52.39
N ARG A 24 -5.44 -36.31 51.44
CA ARG A 24 -4.53 -36.76 50.36
C ARG A 24 -5.08 -37.92 49.53
N LEU A 25 -6.40 -38.01 49.39
CA LEU A 25 -7.05 -39.05 48.59
C LEU A 25 -7.14 -38.63 47.12
N THR A 26 -6.95 -39.57 46.22
CA THR A 26 -7.15 -39.32 44.78
C THR A 26 -8.63 -39.43 44.43
N GLN A 27 -9.08 -38.74 43.38
CA GLN A 27 -10.44 -38.93 42.85
C GLN A 27 -10.69 -40.39 42.43
N LEU A 28 -9.65 -41.08 41.95
CA LEU A 28 -9.71 -42.51 41.61
C LEU A 28 -9.99 -43.39 42.82
N TYR A 29 -9.38 -43.09 43.97
CA TYR A 29 -9.64 -43.83 45.20
C TYR A 29 -11.08 -43.63 45.66
N VAL A 30 -11.54 -42.38 45.78
CA VAL A 30 -12.92 -42.06 46.22
C VAL A 30 -13.95 -42.68 45.28
N ALA A 31 -13.73 -42.61 43.97
CA ALA A 31 -14.61 -43.22 42.97
C ALA A 31 -14.77 -44.74 43.19
N LYS A 32 -13.67 -45.46 43.46
CA LYS A 32 -13.71 -46.90 43.74
C LYS A 32 -14.48 -47.23 45.02
N VAL A 33 -14.27 -46.46 46.09
CA VAL A 33 -14.94 -46.70 47.39
C VAL A 33 -16.44 -46.39 47.30
N VAL A 34 -16.81 -45.30 46.61
CA VAL A 34 -18.21 -44.89 46.44
C VAL A 34 -18.95 -45.73 45.38
N GLY A 35 -18.21 -46.48 44.54
CA GLY A 35 -18.79 -47.33 43.49
C GLY A 35 -19.24 -46.56 42.25
N VAL A 36 -18.58 -45.44 41.94
CA VAL A 36 -18.85 -44.60 40.76
C VAL A 36 -17.60 -44.40 39.91
N THR A 37 -17.73 -43.77 38.74
CA THR A 37 -16.58 -43.42 37.90
C THR A 37 -15.85 -42.18 38.42
N THR A 38 -14.58 -42.03 38.06
CA THR A 38 -13.78 -40.83 38.40
C THR A 38 -14.36 -39.54 37.83
N ASP A 39 -14.95 -39.61 36.64
CA ASP A 39 -15.65 -38.50 36.00
C ASP A 39 -16.88 -38.04 36.82
N THR A 40 -17.60 -38.98 37.44
CA THR A 40 -18.72 -38.66 38.35
C THR A 40 -18.23 -37.89 39.58
N ILE A 41 -17.14 -38.32 40.22
CA ILE A 41 -16.51 -37.59 41.33
C ILE A 41 -16.06 -36.20 40.89
N SER A 42 -15.41 -36.09 39.73
CA SER A 42 -14.97 -34.80 39.18
C SER A 42 -16.15 -33.85 38.95
N ARG A 43 -17.26 -34.34 38.41
CA ARG A 43 -18.46 -33.51 38.19
C ARG A 43 -19.10 -33.05 39.49
N TRP A 44 -19.13 -33.91 40.52
CA TRP A 44 -19.62 -33.56 41.85
C TRP A 44 -18.74 -32.50 42.52
N GLU A 45 -17.42 -32.70 42.54
CA GLU A 45 -16.45 -31.75 43.12
C GLU A 45 -16.48 -30.38 42.43
N ASN A 46 -16.74 -30.36 41.12
CA ASN A 46 -16.87 -29.13 40.35
C ASN A 46 -18.30 -28.53 40.39
N ASN A 47 -19.20 -29.04 41.24
CA ASN A 47 -20.60 -28.60 41.34
C ASN A 47 -21.37 -28.62 40.00
N ARG A 48 -20.97 -29.47 39.04
CA ARG A 48 -21.65 -29.60 37.73
C ARG A 48 -22.96 -30.38 37.83
N TYR A 49 -23.04 -31.33 38.78
CA TYR A 49 -24.26 -32.07 39.14
C TYR A 49 -24.37 -32.18 40.66
N PRO A 50 -24.78 -31.10 41.36
CA PRO A 50 -24.79 -31.06 42.82
C PRO A 50 -25.95 -31.87 43.44
N ASN A 51 -27.02 -32.14 42.68
CA ASN A 51 -28.13 -32.96 43.15
C ASN A 51 -27.84 -34.44 42.91
N ILE A 52 -27.63 -35.20 43.98
CA ILE A 52 -27.31 -36.64 43.92
C ILE A 52 -28.26 -37.46 44.78
N LYS A 53 -28.38 -38.75 44.47
CA LYS A 53 -29.15 -39.69 45.30
C LYS A 53 -28.57 -39.72 46.72
N ARG A 54 -29.45 -39.83 47.71
CA ARG A 54 -29.09 -39.94 49.12
C ARG A 54 -28.00 -40.99 49.38
N ASP A 55 -28.12 -42.16 48.79
CA ASP A 55 -27.16 -43.27 49.00
C ASP A 55 -25.75 -42.89 48.55
N ASN A 56 -25.62 -42.13 47.46
CA ASN A 56 -24.33 -41.64 46.99
C ASN A 56 -23.75 -40.57 47.93
N ALA A 57 -24.58 -39.72 48.52
CA ALA A 57 -24.14 -38.72 49.48
C ALA A 57 -23.64 -39.36 50.78
N LEU A 58 -24.31 -40.43 51.24
CA LEU A 58 -23.88 -41.20 52.40
C LEU A 58 -22.58 -41.97 52.11
N ALA A 59 -22.47 -42.60 50.94
CA ALA A 59 -21.24 -43.29 50.53
C ALA A 59 -20.05 -42.32 50.39
N LEU A 60 -20.27 -41.09 49.90
CA LEU A 60 -19.25 -40.03 49.89
C LEU A 60 -18.83 -39.63 51.30
N ALA A 61 -19.79 -39.44 52.21
CA ALA A 61 -19.53 -39.08 53.59
C ALA A 61 -18.72 -40.16 54.32
N GLU A 62 -19.05 -41.43 54.09
CA GLU A 62 -18.30 -42.59 54.59
C GLU A 62 -16.88 -42.65 54.00
N ALA A 63 -16.75 -42.56 52.68
CA ALA A 63 -15.44 -42.59 51.99
C ALA A 63 -14.50 -41.46 52.40
N LEU A 64 -15.07 -40.31 52.79
CA LEU A 64 -14.34 -39.14 53.29
C LEU A 64 -14.27 -39.09 54.82
N GLU A 65 -14.88 -40.04 55.53
CA GLU A 65 -15.05 -40.13 56.98
C GLU A 65 -15.43 -38.78 57.63
N VAL A 66 -16.47 -38.15 57.10
CA VAL A 66 -17.05 -36.91 57.63
C VAL A 66 -18.57 -37.06 57.75
N PRO A 67 -19.23 -36.29 58.65
CA PRO A 67 -20.69 -36.26 58.71
C PRO A 67 -21.28 -35.78 57.37
N VAL A 68 -22.36 -36.42 56.91
CA VAL A 68 -22.99 -36.11 55.61
C VAL A 68 -23.47 -34.66 55.54
N GLU A 69 -23.87 -34.07 56.68
CA GLU A 69 -24.34 -32.69 56.80
C GLU A 69 -23.26 -31.68 56.43
N MET A 70 -21.98 -32.02 56.62
CA MET A 70 -20.85 -31.19 56.21
C MET A 70 -20.71 -31.13 54.69
N LEU A 71 -21.20 -32.15 53.98
CA LEU A 71 -21.16 -32.23 52.53
C LEU A 71 -22.41 -31.63 51.87
N LEU A 72 -23.45 -31.29 52.63
CA LEU A 72 -24.69 -30.73 52.09
C LEU A 72 -24.60 -29.21 51.92
N ARG A 73 -25.20 -28.71 50.84
CA ARG A 73 -25.39 -27.27 50.66
C ARG A 73 -26.49 -26.81 51.63
N ARG A 74 -26.21 -25.76 52.41
CA ARG A 74 -27.21 -25.09 53.25
C ARG A 74 -27.98 -24.10 52.40
N ASP A 75 -29.30 -24.16 52.42
CA ASP A 75 -30.16 -23.17 51.78
C ASP A 75 -30.16 -21.90 52.65
N GLU A 76 -29.37 -20.90 52.26
CA GLU A 76 -29.59 -19.52 52.70
C GLU A 76 -30.79 -18.99 51.90
N GLY A 77 -31.96 -19.06 52.53
CA GLY A 77 -33.18 -18.42 52.06
C GLY A 77 -33.14 -16.92 52.28
N ASP A 78 -33.36 -16.21 51.18
CA ASP A 78 -33.79 -14.83 50.94
C ASP A 78 -34.24 -13.98 52.15
N ASP A 79 -33.73 -12.74 52.22
CA ASP A 79 -34.50 -11.50 52.38
C ASP A 79 -33.57 -10.32 52.73
N THR A 80 -33.30 -9.42 51.77
CA THR A 80 -33.53 -7.97 51.90
C THR A 80 -33.09 -7.26 50.62
N GLU A 81 -33.98 -6.38 50.18
CA GLU A 81 -34.04 -5.60 48.96
C GLU A 81 -32.83 -4.69 48.67
N ALA A 82 -32.80 -4.26 47.41
CA ALA A 82 -32.21 -3.03 46.88
C ALA A 82 -30.68 -3.00 46.66
N GLY A 83 -30.25 -3.20 45.40
CA GLY A 83 -29.04 -2.51 44.92
C GLY A 83 -28.18 -3.10 43.79
N ALA A 84 -28.39 -4.33 43.31
CA ALA A 84 -27.34 -4.99 42.48
C ALA A 84 -27.75 -5.50 41.09
N THR A 85 -28.92 -5.11 40.54
CA THR A 85 -29.30 -5.49 39.16
C THR A 85 -28.58 -4.67 38.09
N GLY A 86 -27.99 -3.52 38.47
CA GLY A 86 -27.23 -2.66 37.57
C GLY A 86 -25.91 -3.29 37.12
N ASP A 87 -25.12 -3.85 38.04
CA ASP A 87 -23.73 -4.21 37.74
C ASP A 87 -23.58 -5.45 36.86
N VAL A 88 -24.37 -6.51 37.06
CA VAL A 88 -24.26 -7.72 36.22
C VAL A 88 -24.77 -7.45 34.80
N ARG A 89 -25.86 -6.67 34.66
CA ARG A 89 -26.39 -6.27 33.34
C ARG A 89 -25.43 -5.33 32.63
N ARG A 90 -24.84 -4.35 33.34
CA ARG A 90 -23.84 -3.41 32.79
C ARG A 90 -22.54 -4.12 32.40
N ARG A 91 -22.11 -5.13 33.16
CA ARG A 91 -20.90 -5.93 32.86
C ARG A 91 -21.11 -6.87 31.67
N ARG A 92 -22.30 -7.47 31.51
CA ARG A 92 -22.66 -8.25 30.31
C ARG A 92 -22.80 -7.39 29.06
N ILE A 93 -23.43 -6.22 29.18
CA ILE A 93 -23.53 -5.24 28.08
C ILE A 93 -22.14 -4.69 27.72
N ALA A 94 -21.27 -4.42 28.70
CA ALA A 94 -19.91 -3.98 28.44
C ALA A 94 -19.08 -5.05 27.72
N LEU A 95 -19.24 -6.32 28.09
CA LEU A 95 -18.58 -7.46 27.42
C LEU A 95 -19.08 -7.66 25.99
N THR A 96 -20.40 -7.57 25.75
CA THR A 96 -20.94 -7.67 24.39
C THR A 96 -20.52 -6.49 23.52
N VAL A 97 -20.53 -5.25 24.06
CA VAL A 97 -20.02 -4.07 23.35
C VAL A 97 -18.53 -4.20 23.07
N PHE A 98 -17.73 -4.71 24.00
CA PHE A 98 -16.31 -4.93 23.80
C PHE A 98 -16.03 -5.99 22.72
N LEU A 99 -16.78 -7.10 22.73
CA LEU A 99 -16.68 -8.13 21.68
C LEU A 99 -17.10 -7.58 20.31
N LEU A 100 -18.19 -6.83 20.24
CA LEU A 100 -18.66 -6.20 19.01
C LEU A 100 -17.66 -5.16 18.49
N ALA A 101 -17.06 -4.37 19.39
CA ALA A 101 -16.01 -3.41 19.06
C ALA A 101 -14.73 -4.12 18.59
N SER A 102 -14.34 -5.24 19.22
CA SER A 102 -13.19 -6.03 18.77
C SER A 102 -13.45 -6.66 17.40
N LEU A 103 -14.67 -7.11 17.13
CA LEU A 103 -15.07 -7.68 15.84
C LEU A 103 -15.08 -6.59 14.76
N LEU A 104 -15.65 -5.42 15.05
CA LEU A 104 -15.62 -4.27 14.14
C LEU A 104 -14.19 -3.77 13.90
N SER A 105 -13.33 -3.80 14.92
CA SER A 105 -11.92 -3.43 14.81
C SER A 105 -11.15 -4.46 14.01
N ALA A 106 -11.39 -5.76 14.19
CA ALA A 106 -10.81 -6.84 13.39
C ALA A 106 -11.27 -6.79 11.93
N VAL A 107 -12.55 -6.49 11.67
CA VAL A 107 -13.07 -6.25 10.32
C VAL A 107 -12.45 -4.99 9.71
N GLY A 108 -12.33 -3.90 10.49
CA GLY A 108 -11.64 -2.69 10.07
C GLY A 108 -10.17 -2.93 9.72
N LEU A 109 -9.46 -3.68 10.56
CA LEU A 109 -8.08 -4.14 10.32
C LEU A 109 -8.00 -5.05 9.10
N PHE A 110 -8.96 -5.95 8.89
CA PHE A 110 -9.03 -6.79 7.70
C PHE A 110 -9.24 -5.97 6.43
N PHE A 111 -10.09 -4.93 6.45
CA PHE A 111 -10.24 -4.01 5.32
C PHE A 111 -9.02 -3.11 5.12
N LEU A 112 -8.32 -2.73 6.18
CA LEU A 112 -7.07 -1.97 6.11
C LEU A 112 -5.90 -2.83 5.59
N MET A 113 -5.80 -4.09 5.99
CA MET A 113 -4.77 -5.04 5.56
C MET A 113 -5.09 -5.69 4.20
N GLY A 114 -6.38 -5.80 3.84
CA GLY A 114 -6.86 -6.32 2.56
C GLY A 114 -6.72 -5.32 1.40
N ARG A 115 -6.46 -4.04 1.69
CA ARG A 115 -5.93 -3.09 0.71
C ARG A 115 -4.45 -3.39 0.47
N GLN A 116 -4.15 -4.47 -0.25
CA GLN A 116 -2.89 -4.48 -0.97
C GLN A 116 -2.95 -3.28 -1.94
N PRO A 117 -2.03 -2.31 -1.85
CA PRO A 117 -1.98 -1.27 -2.88
C PRO A 117 -1.79 -2.00 -4.19
N ASP A 118 -2.73 -1.84 -5.13
CA ASP A 118 -2.55 -2.32 -6.50
C ASP A 118 -1.15 -1.90 -6.92
N ARG A 119 -0.26 -2.88 -7.10
CA ARG A 119 1.12 -2.56 -7.48
C ARG A 119 1.02 -1.83 -8.80
N VAL A 120 1.28 -0.52 -8.78
CA VAL A 120 1.20 0.34 -9.95
C VAL A 120 2.07 -0.29 -11.03
N ARG A 121 1.43 -0.84 -12.06
CA ARG A 121 2.13 -1.49 -13.14
C ARG A 121 2.77 -0.41 -14.00
N ILE A 122 4.07 -0.50 -14.22
CA ILE A 122 4.80 0.37 -15.14
C ILE A 122 5.13 -0.48 -16.36
N LEU A 123 4.64 -0.06 -17.53
CA LEU A 123 4.84 -0.76 -18.80
C LEU A 123 5.42 0.14 -19.90
N ALA A 124 5.73 1.38 -19.55
CA ALA A 124 6.46 2.31 -20.38
C ALA A 124 7.25 3.26 -19.48
N PHE A 125 8.38 3.76 -19.96
CA PHE A 125 9.28 4.61 -19.21
C PHE A 125 9.66 5.84 -20.02
N ARG A 126 9.38 7.03 -19.46
CA ARG A 126 9.62 8.31 -20.12
C ARG A 126 10.93 8.94 -19.67
N LEU A 127 11.71 9.38 -20.65
CA LEU A 127 12.90 10.19 -20.46
C LEU A 127 12.62 11.63 -20.91
N LEU A 128 12.87 12.57 -19.99
CA LEU A 128 12.71 14.01 -20.18
C LEU A 128 14.06 14.71 -19.94
N PRO A 129 14.34 15.80 -20.68
CA PRO A 129 15.44 16.68 -20.33
C PRO A 129 15.16 17.36 -18.98
N ARG A 130 16.20 17.91 -18.37
CA ARG A 130 16.07 18.64 -17.10
C ARG A 130 15.34 19.97 -17.31
N TYR A 131 15.72 20.70 -18.37
CA TYR A 131 15.22 22.04 -18.65
C TYR A 131 14.39 22.12 -19.93
N ALA A 132 13.48 23.09 -19.95
CA ALA A 132 12.68 23.45 -21.11
C ALA A 132 12.47 24.97 -21.16
N ALA A 133 13.18 25.65 -22.05
CA ALA A 133 13.07 27.10 -22.18
C ALA A 133 11.77 27.52 -22.90
N PRO A 134 11.15 28.64 -22.51
CA PRO A 134 9.93 29.11 -23.16
C PRO A 134 10.12 29.33 -24.66
N GLY A 135 9.31 28.70 -25.51
CA GLY A 135 9.43 28.81 -26.98
C GLY A 135 10.41 27.84 -27.64
N SER A 136 11.25 27.15 -26.85
CA SER A 136 12.17 26.15 -27.39
C SER A 136 11.46 24.85 -27.74
N VAL A 137 12.20 23.95 -28.42
CA VAL A 137 11.79 22.58 -28.69
C VAL A 137 12.58 21.66 -27.77
N ILE A 138 11.92 20.67 -27.18
CA ILE A 138 12.56 19.64 -26.36
C ILE A 138 12.28 18.22 -26.89
N PRO A 139 13.25 17.30 -26.78
CA PRO A 139 13.04 15.90 -27.11
C PRO A 139 12.38 15.14 -25.96
N VAL A 140 11.38 14.31 -26.27
CA VAL A 140 10.79 13.37 -25.32
C VAL A 140 10.84 11.96 -25.89
N ARG A 141 11.25 11.01 -25.04
CA ARG A 141 11.39 9.60 -25.41
C ARG A 141 10.59 8.75 -24.44
N VAL A 142 9.84 7.80 -24.96
CA VAL A 142 9.06 6.84 -24.18
C VAL A 142 9.49 5.45 -24.61
N ALA A 143 10.26 4.77 -23.77
CA ALA A 143 10.64 3.38 -23.94
C ALA A 143 9.48 2.47 -23.54
N ILE A 144 9.21 1.44 -24.33
CA ILE A 144 8.11 0.51 -24.11
C ILE A 144 8.67 -0.76 -23.44
N ASP A 145 8.02 -1.24 -22.38
CA ASP A 145 8.43 -2.49 -21.70
C ASP A 145 8.18 -3.68 -22.62
N ARG A 146 9.15 -4.59 -22.72
CA ARG A 146 9.08 -5.82 -23.53
C ARG A 146 7.89 -6.72 -23.16
N LYS A 147 7.30 -6.56 -21.97
CA LYS A 147 6.04 -7.20 -21.61
C LYS A 147 4.92 -6.84 -22.60
N LEU A 148 4.96 -5.70 -23.26
CA LEU A 148 3.96 -5.31 -24.26
C LEU A 148 4.22 -5.89 -25.64
N ASP A 149 5.34 -6.58 -25.86
CA ASP A 149 5.68 -7.17 -27.16
C ASP A 149 4.56 -8.11 -27.65
N GLY A 150 4.09 -7.88 -28.88
CA GLY A 150 3.03 -8.64 -29.52
C GLY A 150 1.62 -8.37 -28.99
N ARG A 151 1.45 -7.58 -27.92
CA ARG A 151 0.14 -7.22 -27.36
C ARG A 151 -0.39 -5.93 -27.96
N GLY A 152 -1.72 -5.83 -28.06
CA GLY A 152 -2.38 -4.58 -28.40
C GLY A 152 -2.50 -3.67 -27.17
N TYR A 153 -2.10 -2.42 -27.30
CA TYR A 153 -2.18 -1.44 -26.22
C TYR A 153 -2.39 -0.01 -26.74
N ILE A 154 -2.85 0.86 -25.86
CA ILE A 154 -2.97 2.29 -26.11
C ILE A 154 -2.03 3.00 -25.14
N LEU A 155 -1.02 3.69 -25.66
CA LEU A 155 -0.23 4.63 -24.88
C LEU A 155 -0.90 6.00 -24.95
N ARG A 156 -1.11 6.64 -23.80
CA ARG A 156 -1.57 8.02 -23.70
C ARG A 156 -0.52 8.82 -22.94
N GLU A 157 -0.05 9.90 -23.55
CA GLU A 157 0.82 10.88 -22.91
C GLU A 157 0.06 12.15 -22.59
N HIS A 158 0.36 12.75 -21.44
CA HIS A 158 -0.12 14.04 -21.00
C HIS A 158 1.06 14.96 -20.76
N PHE A 159 1.12 16.04 -21.51
CA PHE A 159 2.10 17.11 -21.39
C PHE A 159 1.41 18.43 -21.03
N PRO A 160 2.16 19.46 -20.60
CA PRO A 160 1.56 20.69 -20.09
C PRO A 160 0.63 21.36 -21.10
N ARG A 161 -0.47 21.94 -20.60
CA ARG A 161 -1.47 22.62 -21.43
C ARG A 161 -0.82 23.73 -22.27
N GLY A 162 -1.18 23.79 -23.55
CA GLY A 162 -0.66 24.78 -24.50
C GLY A 162 0.74 24.49 -25.06
N TRP A 163 1.46 23.51 -24.51
CA TRP A 163 2.64 22.98 -25.19
C TRP A 163 2.18 22.17 -26.39
N LYS A 164 2.99 22.16 -27.46
CA LYS A 164 2.58 21.55 -28.73
C LYS A 164 3.50 20.41 -29.09
N LEU A 165 2.96 19.22 -29.28
CA LEU A 165 3.62 18.17 -30.04
C LEU A 165 3.65 18.61 -31.49
N ILE A 166 4.87 18.83 -31.99
CA ILE A 166 5.11 19.28 -33.36
C ILE A 166 5.51 18.13 -34.28
N GLU A 167 6.11 17.08 -33.73
CA GLU A 167 6.54 15.91 -34.48
C GLU A 167 6.62 14.69 -33.57
N ALA A 168 6.32 13.50 -34.11
CA ALA A 168 6.46 12.24 -33.39
C ALA A 168 6.80 11.10 -34.35
N ASN A 169 7.60 10.16 -33.87
CA ASN A 169 7.86 8.90 -34.53
C ASN A 169 7.63 7.72 -33.55
N PRO A 170 6.70 6.80 -33.86
CA PRO A 170 5.69 6.90 -34.91
C PRO A 170 4.73 8.08 -34.70
N PRO A 171 4.00 8.52 -35.75
CA PRO A 171 2.97 9.54 -35.61
C PRO A 171 1.91 9.15 -34.59
N ALA A 172 1.42 10.14 -33.83
CA ALA A 172 0.32 9.92 -32.89
C ALA A 172 -0.97 9.54 -33.63
N SER A 173 -1.68 8.54 -33.14
CA SER A 173 -2.99 8.14 -33.65
C SER A 173 -4.07 9.20 -33.37
N SER A 174 -3.90 9.97 -32.29
CA SER A 174 -4.75 11.10 -31.92
C SER A 174 -3.93 12.12 -31.15
N LEU A 175 -4.15 13.41 -31.43
CA LEU A 175 -3.42 14.52 -30.83
C LEU A 175 -4.35 15.67 -30.47
N ASP A 176 -4.25 16.13 -29.23
CA ASP A 176 -4.88 17.34 -28.71
C ASP A 176 -3.79 18.24 -28.10
N ASN A 177 -3.30 19.18 -28.90
CA ASN A 177 -2.31 20.18 -28.47
C ASN A 177 -2.89 21.27 -27.55
N ILE A 178 -4.22 21.40 -27.45
CA ILE A 178 -4.85 22.39 -26.58
C ILE A 178 -4.77 21.89 -25.14
N ASN A 179 -5.20 20.65 -24.90
CA ASN A 179 -5.20 20.03 -23.57
C ASN A 179 -3.92 19.24 -23.27
N GLY A 180 -3.01 19.13 -24.24
CA GLY A 180 -1.71 18.51 -24.06
C GLY A 180 -1.79 16.99 -23.95
N THR A 181 -2.53 16.34 -24.85
CA THR A 181 -2.72 14.88 -24.84
C THR A 181 -2.38 14.28 -26.20
N ALA A 182 -1.59 13.21 -26.21
CA ALA A 182 -1.31 12.42 -27.41
C ALA A 182 -1.59 10.94 -27.15
N ARG A 183 -2.07 10.22 -28.17
CA ARG A 183 -2.38 8.80 -28.07
C ARG A 183 -1.76 8.02 -29.21
N TRP A 184 -1.22 6.85 -28.89
CA TRP A 184 -0.75 5.86 -29.85
C TRP A 184 -1.49 4.56 -29.63
N ILE A 185 -2.16 4.08 -30.67
CA ILE A 185 -2.85 2.80 -30.67
C ILE A 185 -1.94 1.80 -31.37
N VAL A 186 -1.42 0.84 -30.61
CA VAL A 186 -0.55 -0.23 -31.11
C VAL A 186 -1.38 -1.49 -31.21
N LYS A 187 -1.46 -2.07 -32.42
CA LYS A 187 -2.24 -3.28 -32.67
C LYS A 187 -1.46 -4.52 -32.20
N PRO A 188 -2.14 -5.61 -31.82
CA PRO A 188 -1.49 -6.89 -31.56
C PRO A 188 -0.59 -7.32 -32.71
N GLY A 189 0.60 -7.84 -32.40
CA GLY A 189 1.63 -8.20 -33.38
C GLY A 189 2.52 -7.03 -33.86
N GLU A 190 2.13 -5.77 -33.65
CA GLU A 190 3.02 -4.63 -33.92
C GLU A 190 4.05 -4.49 -32.79
N LYS A 191 5.33 -4.59 -33.11
CA LYS A 191 6.41 -4.33 -32.16
C LYS A 191 6.76 -2.85 -32.14
N ARG A 192 6.80 -2.26 -30.94
CA ARG A 192 7.26 -0.88 -30.72
C ARG A 192 8.18 -0.87 -29.51
N GLU A 193 9.46 -0.56 -29.74
CA GLU A 193 10.44 -0.48 -28.65
C GLU A 193 10.47 0.92 -28.03
N ARG A 194 10.21 1.95 -28.83
CA ARG A 194 10.24 3.35 -28.41
C ARG A 194 9.23 4.18 -29.20
N ILE A 195 8.69 5.19 -28.54
CA ILE A 195 7.97 6.31 -29.14
C ILE A 195 8.76 7.57 -28.81
N VAL A 196 9.04 8.40 -29.81
CA VAL A 196 9.76 9.67 -29.64
C VAL A 196 8.94 10.82 -30.18
N TYR A 197 9.03 11.99 -29.56
CA TYR A 197 8.34 13.17 -30.03
C TYR A 197 9.00 14.47 -29.58
N LEU A 198 8.77 15.52 -30.37
CA LEU A 198 9.26 16.88 -30.12
C LEU A 198 8.11 17.72 -29.55
N LEU A 199 8.38 18.36 -28.42
CA LEU A 199 7.46 19.33 -27.81
C LEU A 199 7.99 20.74 -27.97
N ARG A 200 7.16 21.62 -28.51
CA ARG A 200 7.35 23.07 -28.46
C ARG A 200 6.76 23.62 -27.16
N VAL A 201 7.62 24.22 -26.36
CA VAL A 201 7.27 24.90 -25.11
C VAL A 201 6.51 26.19 -25.45
N VAL A 202 5.43 26.49 -24.74
CA VAL A 202 4.70 27.76 -24.94
C VAL A 202 5.60 28.95 -24.55
N ALA A 203 5.66 29.98 -25.41
CA ALA A 203 6.57 31.12 -25.28
C ALA A 203 6.38 31.93 -23.99
N ASP A 204 5.16 31.92 -23.46
CA ASP A 204 4.75 32.65 -22.26
C ASP A 204 4.88 31.81 -20.97
N SER A 205 5.53 30.64 -21.04
CA SER A 205 5.79 29.83 -19.85
C SER A 205 6.59 30.63 -18.82
N ALA A 206 6.13 30.58 -17.56
CA ALA A 206 6.83 31.22 -16.45
C ALA A 206 8.18 30.54 -16.21
N VAL A 207 9.26 31.32 -16.29
CA VAL A 207 10.62 30.86 -15.98
C VAL A 207 10.74 30.59 -14.47
N ASN A 208 11.60 29.67 -14.07
CA ASN A 208 11.78 29.17 -12.70
C ASN A 208 10.52 28.49 -12.14
N SER A 209 9.80 27.80 -13.02
CA SER A 209 8.64 26.98 -12.64
C SER A 209 8.89 25.51 -12.96
N THR A 210 8.09 24.63 -12.36
CA THR A 210 8.12 23.20 -12.68
C THR A 210 6.80 22.77 -13.28
N VAL A 211 6.85 22.10 -14.41
CA VAL A 211 5.68 21.53 -15.07
C VAL A 211 5.65 20.03 -14.92
N LYS A 212 4.45 19.44 -14.95
CA LYS A 212 4.24 18.01 -14.80
C LYS A 212 3.90 17.34 -16.12
N PHE A 213 4.34 16.10 -16.24
CA PHE A 213 4.02 15.18 -17.31
C PHE A 213 3.38 13.93 -16.71
N GLY A 214 2.39 13.37 -17.40
CA GLY A 214 1.69 12.16 -17.01
C GLY A 214 1.56 11.21 -18.18
N GLY A 215 1.20 9.97 -17.92
CA GLY A 215 0.97 9.01 -18.99
C GLY A 215 0.44 7.70 -18.45
N GLU A 216 -0.27 7.01 -19.31
CA GLU A 216 -0.96 5.75 -19.03
C GLU A 216 -0.87 4.81 -20.23
N VAL A 217 -0.84 3.51 -19.93
CA VAL A 217 -0.86 2.43 -20.90
C VAL A 217 -2.09 1.58 -20.60
N VAL A 218 -2.97 1.45 -21.59
CA VAL A 218 -4.16 0.60 -21.50
C VAL A 218 -3.95 -0.61 -22.38
N ILE A 219 -3.96 -1.82 -21.80
CA ILE A 219 -3.79 -3.07 -22.53
C ILE A 219 -5.16 -3.67 -22.85
N LYS A 220 -5.37 -4.11 -24.09
CA LYS A 220 -6.58 -4.84 -24.50
C LYS A 220 -6.26 -6.35 -24.57
N GLY A 221 -6.92 -7.17 -23.76
CA GLY A 221 -6.73 -8.63 -23.76
C GLY A 221 -7.90 -9.43 -23.18
N GLU A 222 -7.96 -10.73 -23.48
CA GLU A 222 -9.03 -11.68 -23.06
C GLU A 222 -9.17 -11.86 -21.54
N ALA A 223 -8.11 -11.56 -20.77
CA ALA A 223 -8.09 -11.70 -19.31
C ALA A 223 -8.39 -10.39 -18.54
N GLY A 224 -8.96 -9.38 -19.22
CA GLY A 224 -9.39 -8.11 -18.62
C GLY A 224 -8.56 -6.90 -19.06
N GLU A 225 -9.21 -5.74 -19.08
CA GLU A 225 -8.59 -4.42 -19.28
C GLU A 225 -7.60 -4.16 -18.14
N GLY A 226 -6.33 -3.94 -18.49
CA GLY A 226 -5.28 -3.61 -17.53
C GLY A 226 -4.78 -2.20 -17.77
N GLU A 227 -4.95 -1.32 -16.79
CA GLU A 227 -4.33 0.01 -16.77
C GLU A 227 -2.95 -0.06 -16.10
N ALA A 228 -1.99 0.57 -16.74
CA ALA A 228 -0.63 0.75 -16.25
C ALA A 228 -0.23 2.22 -16.39
N ARG A 229 0.72 2.68 -15.59
CA ARG A 229 1.25 4.04 -15.67
C ARG A 229 2.52 4.08 -16.52
N VAL A 230 2.78 5.24 -17.13
CA VAL A 230 4.09 5.56 -17.70
C VAL A 230 4.97 6.04 -16.56
N GLY A 231 6.09 5.37 -16.33
CA GLY A 231 7.08 5.72 -15.32
C GLY A 231 8.13 6.70 -15.82
N GLY A 232 9.17 6.92 -15.01
CA GLY A 232 10.29 7.81 -15.33
C GLY A 232 10.11 9.23 -14.83
N LYS A 233 10.77 10.20 -15.48
CA LYS A 233 10.67 11.60 -15.05
C LYS A 233 9.26 12.13 -15.33
N GLU A 234 8.67 12.75 -14.32
CA GLU A 234 7.34 13.38 -14.40
C GLU A 234 7.39 14.90 -14.37
N LYS A 235 8.58 15.48 -14.20
CA LYS A 235 8.76 16.93 -14.01
C LYS A 235 9.87 17.45 -14.90
N VAL A 236 9.64 18.65 -15.42
CA VAL A 236 10.64 19.44 -16.17
C VAL A 236 10.66 20.85 -15.60
N GLU A 237 11.85 21.41 -15.48
CA GLU A 237 12.04 22.77 -15.01
C GLU A 237 12.01 23.74 -16.19
N VAL A 238 11.14 24.74 -16.12
CA VAL A 238 11.05 25.79 -17.13
C VAL A 238 12.10 26.84 -16.81
N ALA A 239 13.24 26.76 -17.49
CA ALA A 239 14.41 27.61 -17.26
C ALA A 239 15.06 27.99 -18.60
N PRO A 240 15.82 29.10 -18.68
CA PRO A 240 16.37 29.60 -19.93
C PRO A 240 17.65 28.85 -20.35
N PHE A 241 17.63 27.52 -20.27
CA PHE A 241 18.73 26.62 -20.60
C PHE A 241 18.34 25.73 -21.78
N LEU A 242 19.33 25.36 -22.60
CA LEU A 242 19.14 24.34 -23.63
C LEU A 242 18.91 22.98 -22.99
N TRP A 243 18.17 22.10 -23.66
CA TRP A 243 17.84 20.79 -23.11
C TRP A 243 19.07 19.88 -22.85
N PRO A 244 20.21 19.99 -23.57
CA PRO A 244 21.42 19.23 -23.27
C PRO A 244 22.18 19.72 -22.04
N ASP A 245 22.16 21.03 -21.78
CA ASP A 245 22.84 21.67 -20.64
C ASP A 245 22.18 21.18 -19.34
N GLN A 246 22.77 20.16 -18.71
CA GLN A 246 22.22 19.48 -17.54
C GLN A 246 22.55 20.23 -16.25
N ASP A 247 23.62 21.00 -16.20
CA ASP A 247 24.06 21.71 -15.00
C ASP A 247 23.59 23.19 -14.95
N GLY A 248 23.10 23.72 -16.07
CA GLY A 248 22.56 25.07 -16.21
C GLY A 248 23.65 26.14 -16.27
N ASN A 249 24.87 25.82 -16.71
CA ASN A 249 26.00 26.74 -16.69
C ASN A 249 26.14 27.61 -17.96
N LEU A 250 25.21 27.50 -18.93
CA LEU A 250 25.21 28.20 -20.23
C LEU A 250 26.32 27.77 -21.19
N VAL A 251 26.90 26.60 -20.95
CA VAL A 251 27.86 25.90 -21.79
C VAL A 251 27.26 24.53 -22.10
N ILE A 252 27.60 23.98 -23.26
CA ILE A 252 27.41 22.55 -23.52
C ILE A 252 28.81 21.99 -23.57
N ASP A 253 29.20 21.15 -22.61
CA ASP A 253 30.53 20.55 -22.57
C ASP A 253 30.62 19.24 -23.39
N ASP A 254 31.81 18.64 -23.44
CA ASP A 254 32.05 17.40 -24.19
C ASP A 254 31.21 16.22 -23.68
N ALA A 255 30.90 16.17 -22.38
CA ALA A 255 30.07 15.12 -21.81
C ALA A 255 28.59 15.33 -22.17
N GLU A 256 28.13 16.58 -22.16
CA GLU A 256 26.76 16.96 -22.50
C GLU A 256 26.47 16.82 -23.99
N ILE A 257 27.41 17.19 -24.87
CA ILE A 257 27.24 17.01 -26.32
C ILE A 257 27.26 15.52 -26.70
N LEU A 258 28.08 14.70 -26.03
CA LEU A 258 28.08 13.25 -26.23
C LEU A 258 26.74 12.64 -25.80
N ALA A 259 26.23 13.02 -24.63
CA ALA A 259 24.91 12.60 -24.18
C ALA A 259 23.79 13.09 -25.11
N ALA A 260 23.95 14.29 -25.70
CA ALA A 260 23.02 14.83 -26.70
C ALA A 260 23.04 14.03 -28.00
N SER A 261 24.20 13.52 -28.42
CA SER A 261 24.35 12.63 -29.58
C SER A 261 23.56 11.34 -29.38
N ASP A 262 23.63 10.74 -28.20
CA ASP A 262 22.83 9.54 -27.88
C ASP A 262 21.33 9.84 -27.99
N VAL A 263 20.88 11.01 -27.48
CA VAL A 263 19.49 11.45 -27.64
C VAL A 263 19.15 11.61 -29.12
N PHE A 264 20.01 12.22 -29.92
CA PHE A 264 19.79 12.41 -31.35
C PHE A 264 19.60 11.07 -32.07
N ASP A 265 20.44 10.08 -31.77
CA ASP A 265 20.34 8.72 -32.31
C ASP A 265 19.05 7.99 -31.90
N GLU A 266 18.58 8.19 -30.66
CA GLU A 266 17.30 7.64 -30.20
C GLU A 266 16.09 8.31 -30.86
N MET A 267 16.23 9.57 -31.27
CA MET A 267 15.19 10.42 -31.85
C MET A 267 15.05 10.27 -33.37
N LYS A 268 15.57 9.17 -33.95
CA LYS A 268 15.42 8.87 -35.39
C LYS A 268 13.97 8.97 -35.85
N GLY A 269 13.78 9.69 -36.96
CA GLY A 269 12.46 9.94 -37.56
C GLY A 269 11.76 11.19 -37.05
N VAL A 270 12.39 12.02 -36.22
CA VAL A 270 11.98 13.40 -35.98
C VAL A 270 13.14 14.38 -36.15
N HIS A 271 12.84 15.64 -36.45
CA HIS A 271 13.83 16.65 -36.83
C HIS A 271 14.30 17.44 -35.61
N LEU A 272 15.31 16.91 -34.92
CA LEU A 272 16.06 17.65 -33.90
C LEU A 272 17.20 18.45 -34.56
N ASP A 273 17.38 19.71 -34.18
CA ASP A 273 18.38 20.59 -34.82
C ASP A 273 19.79 20.33 -34.28
N TRP A 274 20.45 19.30 -34.82
CA TRP A 274 21.81 18.92 -34.45
C TRP A 274 22.84 19.99 -34.82
N ASN A 275 22.74 20.55 -36.02
CA ASN A 275 23.65 21.60 -36.50
C ASN A 275 23.66 22.81 -35.56
N PHE A 276 22.50 23.19 -35.02
CA PHE A 276 22.44 24.25 -34.02
C PHE A 276 23.19 23.89 -32.74
N LEU A 277 23.05 22.65 -32.25
CA LEU A 277 23.76 22.20 -31.05
C LEU A 277 25.27 22.15 -31.25
N GLU A 278 25.74 21.65 -32.39
CA GLU A 278 27.17 21.72 -32.76
C GLU A 278 27.65 23.17 -32.76
N SER A 279 26.90 24.09 -33.36
CA SER A 279 27.29 25.51 -33.37
C SER A 279 27.36 26.14 -31.97
N VAL A 280 26.57 25.65 -31.01
CA VAL A 280 26.63 26.08 -29.61
C VAL A 280 27.86 25.51 -28.92
N TRP A 281 28.14 24.23 -29.12
CA TRP A 281 29.32 23.56 -28.58
C TRP A 281 30.62 24.20 -29.12
N ASP A 282 30.71 24.40 -30.44
CA ASP A 282 31.84 25.09 -31.10
C ASP A 282 32.07 26.51 -30.60
N ALA A 283 31.00 27.23 -30.23
CA ALA A 283 31.11 28.57 -29.67
C ALA A 283 31.61 28.57 -28.22
N GLY A 284 31.49 27.45 -27.50
CA GLY A 284 31.89 27.29 -26.10
C GLY A 284 30.98 27.98 -25.08
N SER A 285 29.92 28.67 -25.50
CA SER A 285 28.84 29.16 -24.65
C SER A 285 27.62 29.59 -25.47
N TYR A 286 26.49 29.79 -24.81
CA TYR A 286 25.30 30.34 -25.44
C TYR A 286 24.59 31.37 -24.56
N ARG A 287 23.64 32.10 -25.16
CA ARG A 287 22.78 33.05 -24.46
C ARG A 287 21.33 32.90 -24.88
N TRP A 288 20.44 33.00 -23.90
CA TRP A 288 19.01 33.11 -24.13
C TRP A 288 18.58 34.55 -24.41
N LEU A 289 17.90 34.79 -25.54
CA LEU A 289 17.32 36.08 -25.88
C LEU A 289 15.86 36.14 -25.43
N SER A 290 15.62 36.56 -24.19
CA SER A 290 14.28 36.55 -23.54
C SER A 290 13.15 37.18 -24.35
N LYS A 291 13.42 38.28 -25.07
CA LYS A 291 12.42 38.96 -25.92
C LYS A 291 12.04 38.16 -27.17
N LYS A 292 13.02 37.49 -27.78
CA LYS A 292 12.83 36.73 -29.03
C LYS A 292 12.51 35.26 -28.79
N LYS A 293 12.70 34.78 -27.55
CA LYS A 293 12.54 33.38 -27.16
C LYS A 293 13.37 32.44 -28.03
N VAL A 294 14.62 32.84 -28.28
CA VAL A 294 15.59 32.05 -29.06
C VAL A 294 16.96 32.05 -28.40
N PHE A 295 17.69 30.96 -28.57
CA PHE A 295 19.08 30.84 -28.15
C PHE A 295 20.01 31.35 -29.23
N ARG A 296 21.19 31.80 -28.83
CA ARG A 296 22.29 32.12 -29.75
C ARG A 296 23.62 31.60 -29.19
N PRO A 297 24.45 30.95 -30.03
CA PRO A 297 25.85 30.71 -29.70
C PRO A 297 26.58 32.02 -29.43
N VAL A 298 27.49 32.02 -28.47
CA VAL A 298 28.34 33.16 -28.12
C VAL A 298 29.76 32.65 -27.96
N LYS A 299 30.69 33.17 -28.76
CA LYS A 299 32.11 32.83 -28.61
C LYS A 299 32.62 33.31 -27.25
N ARG A 300 33.23 32.41 -26.50
CA ARG A 300 33.95 32.79 -25.27
C ARG A 300 35.11 33.71 -25.65
N ALA A 301 35.20 34.90 -25.04
CA ALA A 301 36.36 35.77 -25.24
C ALA A 301 37.59 35.07 -24.64
N GLU A 302 38.61 34.82 -25.46
CA GLU A 302 39.92 34.35 -24.99
C GLU A 302 40.43 35.36 -23.96
N THR A 303 40.48 34.95 -22.69
CA THR A 303 41.10 35.77 -21.66
C THR A 303 42.60 35.64 -21.87
N TYR A 304 43.18 36.50 -22.72
CA TYR A 304 44.62 36.65 -22.83
C TYR A 304 45.13 37.12 -21.46
N HIS A 305 45.70 36.20 -20.68
CA HIS A 305 46.59 36.55 -19.58
C HIS A 305 47.83 37.20 -20.21
N GLN A 306 47.82 38.52 -20.32
CA GLN A 306 49.04 39.29 -20.48
C GLN A 306 49.83 39.15 -19.17
N HIS A 307 50.82 38.26 -19.18
CA HIS A 307 51.92 38.31 -18.22
C HIS A 307 52.64 39.66 -18.41
N PRO A 308 52.76 40.50 -17.38
CA PRO A 308 53.71 41.60 -17.43
C PRO A 308 55.11 41.01 -17.31
N GLU A 309 55.98 41.42 -18.25
CA GLU A 309 57.43 41.18 -18.24
C GLU A 309 58.11 41.75 -16.99
#